data_AF-A0A0M3J9L3-F1
#
_entry.id   AF-A0A0M3J9L3-F1
#
_cell.length_a   1.000
_cell.length_b   1.000
_cell.length_c   1.000
_cell.angle_alpha   90.00
_cell.angle_beta   90.00
_cell.angle_gamma   90.00
#
_symmetry.space_group_name_H-M   'P 1'
#
loop_
_entity.id
_entity.type
_entity.pdbx_description
1 polymer ?
#
loop_
_entity_poly.entity_id
_entity_poly.type
_entity_poly.pdbx_seq_one_letter_code
_entity_poly.pdbx_strand_id
1 'polypeptide(L)'
;MFIKMRKVIEWIYTFYPDPNDWLHNGTLTNSYKELIDVLKNTTFDDENNDENAATRGWMWLCCNELGLMQTTDQGRNVFGSMLPLDYYIDICMDSFGDDVNITSIRDRNIAFRNKYKDGEDYKVHRITLIDFIL
;
A
#
# COMPACT_ATOMS: atom_id res chain seq x y z
N MET A 1 17.16 -3.03 -18.22
CA MET A 1 17.56 -2.98 -16.80
C MET A 1 16.52 -2.13 -16.09
N PHE A 2 15.52 -2.75 -15.46
CA PHE A 2 14.50 -2.00 -14.71
C PHE A 2 15.09 -1.61 -13.36
N ILE A 3 15.09 -0.31 -13.06
CA ILE A 3 15.53 0.21 -11.77
C ILE A 3 14.44 -0.16 -10.75
N LYS A 4 14.81 -0.90 -9.69
CA LYS A 4 13.88 -1.21 -8.60
C LYS A 4 13.66 0.02 -7.74
N MET A 5 12.42 0.49 -7.63
CA MET A 5 12.09 1.73 -6.92
C MET A 5 12.52 1.70 -5.44
N ARG A 6 12.43 0.54 -4.77
CA ARG A 6 12.95 0.38 -3.40
C ARG A 6 14.41 0.79 -3.24
N LYS A 7 15.27 0.51 -4.24
CA LYS A 7 16.68 0.92 -4.21
C LYS A 7 16.86 2.42 -4.41
N VAL A 8 15.97 3.05 -5.17
CA VAL A 8 15.99 4.50 -5.41
C VAL A 8 15.59 5.22 -4.13
N ILE A 9 14.52 4.77 -3.46
CA ILE A 9 14.07 5.37 -2.19
C ILE A 9 15.16 5.24 -1.13
N GLU A 10 15.75 4.06 -0.97
CA GLU A 10 16.89 3.86 -0.06
C GLU A 10 18.08 4.76 -0.40
N TRP A 11 18.38 4.93 -1.70
CA TRP A 11 19.44 5.84 -2.13
C TRP A 11 19.11 7.30 -1.81
N ILE A 12 17.87 7.75 -2.05
CA ILE A 12 17.41 9.11 -1.69
C ILE A 12 17.53 9.34 -0.18
N TYR A 13 17.17 8.36 0.63
CA TYR A 13 17.29 8.42 2.09
C TYR A 13 18.74 8.66 2.55
N THR A 14 19.76 8.19 1.81
CA THR A 14 21.17 8.49 2.14
C THR A 14 21.53 9.98 2.03
N PHE A 15 20.81 10.76 1.24
CA PHE A 15 21.04 12.21 1.10
C PHE A 15 20.16 13.03 2.06
N TYR A 16 18.96 12.53 2.33
CA TYR A 16 17.97 13.19 3.16
C TYR A 16 17.48 12.23 4.25
N PRO A 17 18.37 11.83 5.18
CA PRO A 17 17.93 11.06 6.34
C PRO A 17 17.03 11.96 7.17
N ASP A 18 15.91 11.42 7.67
CA ASP A 18 15.08 12.16 8.62
C ASP A 18 15.72 12.05 10.02
N PRO A 19 16.30 13.13 10.58
CA PRO A 19 16.92 13.08 11.89
C PRO A 19 15.90 12.95 13.03
N ASN A 20 14.62 13.20 12.75
CA ASN A 20 13.54 12.98 13.69
C ASN A 20 12.70 11.83 13.15
N ASP A 21 13.09 10.62 13.53
CA ASP A 21 12.35 9.37 13.35
C ASP A 21 10.90 9.51 13.87
N TRP A 22 10.04 10.19 13.11
CA TRP A 22 8.63 10.41 13.41
C TRP A 22 7.79 9.22 12.96
N LEU A 23 8.34 8.01 13.15
CA LEU A 23 7.55 6.79 13.20
C LEU A 23 6.39 6.91 14.21
N HIS A 24 6.49 7.83 15.18
CA HIS A 24 5.51 8.04 16.26
C HIS A 24 4.44 9.12 16.03
N ASN A 25 4.32 9.73 14.84
CA ASN A 25 3.30 10.78 14.62
C ASN A 25 2.43 10.58 13.36
N GLY A 26 2.34 9.34 12.86
CA GLY A 26 1.38 8.97 11.80
C GLY A 26 1.82 9.29 10.36
N THR A 27 3.11 9.56 10.12
CA THR A 27 3.64 9.77 8.75
C THR A 27 4.55 8.64 8.33
N LEU A 28 4.36 8.12 7.10
CA LEU A 28 5.26 7.13 6.50
C LEU A 28 6.63 7.77 6.27
N THR A 29 7.67 7.15 6.83
CA THR A 29 9.08 7.52 6.64
C THR A 29 9.51 7.44 5.17
N ASN A 30 10.46 8.28 4.78
CA ASN A 30 11.10 8.23 3.45
C ASN A 30 12.17 7.11 3.38
N SER A 31 11.92 5.99 4.03
CA SER A 31 12.79 4.82 4.09
C SER A 31 11.99 3.58 3.76
N TYR A 32 12.44 2.84 2.76
CA TYR A 32 11.77 1.60 2.37
C TYR A 32 11.91 0.57 3.48
N LYS A 33 13.10 0.46 4.07
CA LYS A 33 13.39 -0.49 5.13
C LYS A 33 12.51 -0.25 6.35
N GLU A 34 12.43 0.99 6.83
CA GLU A 34 11.63 1.30 8.01
C GLU A 34 10.13 1.06 7.75
N LEU A 35 9.63 1.38 6.55
CA LEU A 35 8.27 1.01 6.14
C LEU A 35 8.04 -0.50 6.25
N ILE A 36 8.96 -1.33 5.75
CA ILE A 36 8.84 -2.79 5.84
C ILE A 36 8.90 -3.28 7.30
N ASP A 37 9.72 -2.66 8.15
CA ASP A 37 9.81 -3.02 9.57
C ASP A 37 8.48 -2.77 10.30
N VAL A 38 7.79 -1.67 9.98
CA VAL A 38 6.42 -1.39 10.46
C VAL A 38 5.43 -2.45 9.99
N LEU A 39 5.42 -2.76 8.69
CA LEU A 39 4.46 -3.69 8.10
C LEU A 39 4.69 -5.14 8.55
N LYS A 40 5.92 -5.49 8.93
CA LYS A 40 6.27 -6.79 9.51
C LYS A 40 5.89 -6.91 10.97
N ASN A 41 5.71 -5.80 11.69
CA ASN A 41 5.40 -5.86 13.10
C ASN A 41 4.01 -6.46 13.32
N THR A 42 3.95 -7.61 14.00
CA THR A 42 2.69 -8.33 14.28
C THR A 42 2.07 -7.97 15.63
N THR A 43 2.68 -7.07 16.40
CA THR A 43 2.08 -6.58 17.64
C THR A 43 0.92 -5.65 17.32
N PHE A 44 -0.24 -5.87 17.95
CA PHE A 44 -1.39 -4.95 17.92
C PHE A 44 -1.27 -3.88 19.00
N ASP A 45 -0.04 -3.54 19.36
CA ASP A 45 0.24 -2.67 20.48
C ASP A 45 0.14 -1.22 20.02
N ASP A 46 -1.04 -0.65 20.17
CA ASP A 46 -1.31 0.76 19.91
C ASP A 46 -0.94 1.63 21.14
N GLU A 47 -0.16 1.09 22.10
CA GLU A 47 0.38 1.87 23.21
C GLU A 47 1.15 3.08 22.65
N ASN A 48 0.69 4.27 23.05
CA ASN A 48 1.16 5.61 22.63
C ASN A 48 0.47 6.25 21.40
N ASN A 49 -0.74 5.83 21.02
CA ASN A 49 -1.49 6.37 19.86
C ASN A 49 -0.79 6.14 18.52
N ASP A 50 -0.10 5.01 18.40
CA ASP A 50 0.53 4.61 17.15
C ASP A 50 -0.51 3.93 16.22
N GLU A 51 -0.59 4.35 14.96
CA GLU A 51 -1.50 3.78 13.95
C GLU A 51 -0.84 2.65 13.13
N ASN A 52 0.29 2.12 13.60
CA ASN A 52 1.05 1.08 12.91
C ASN A 52 0.25 -0.21 12.66
N ALA A 53 -0.55 -0.67 13.63
CA ALA A 53 -1.39 -1.86 13.44
C ALA A 53 -2.47 -1.62 12.36
N ALA A 54 -3.08 -0.43 12.34
CA ALA A 54 -4.04 -0.03 11.32
C ALA A 54 -3.38 0.07 9.93
N THR A 55 -2.19 0.67 9.86
CA THR A 55 -1.39 0.79 8.63
C THR A 55 -1.05 -0.58 8.06
N ARG A 56 -0.59 -1.51 8.91
CA ARG A 56 -0.34 -2.89 8.52
C ARG A 56 -1.61 -3.59 8.03
N GLY A 57 -2.72 -3.44 8.76
CA GLY A 57 -4.00 -4.03 8.39
C GLY A 57 -4.51 -3.53 7.03
N TRP A 58 -4.40 -2.23 6.79
CA TRP A 58 -4.72 -1.63 5.50
C TRP A 58 -3.86 -2.17 4.36
N MET A 59 -2.54 -2.21 4.56
CA MET A 59 -1.64 -2.74 3.53
C MET A 59 -1.90 -4.24 3.27
N TRP A 60 -2.21 -5.00 4.32
CA TRP A 60 -2.59 -6.41 4.17
C TRP A 60 -3.84 -6.56 3.30
N LEU A 61 -4.88 -5.73 3.52
CA LEU A 61 -6.09 -5.73 2.69
C LEU A 61 -5.77 -5.37 1.24
N CYS A 62 -4.92 -4.37 1.00
CA CYS A 62 -4.50 -4.01 -0.36
C CYS A 62 -3.77 -5.17 -1.06
N CYS A 63 -2.88 -5.87 -0.35
CA CYS A 63 -2.12 -7.00 -0.90
C CYS A 63 -2.92 -8.31 -1.01
N ASN A 64 -4.01 -8.51 -0.25
CA ASN A 64 -4.71 -9.80 -0.21
C ASN A 64 -6.12 -9.77 -0.77
N GLU A 65 -6.77 -8.60 -0.85
CA GLU A 65 -8.18 -8.54 -1.24
C GLU A 65 -8.46 -7.37 -2.19
N LEU A 66 -8.22 -6.13 -1.75
CA LEU A 66 -8.69 -4.94 -2.44
C LEU A 66 -7.88 -4.61 -3.70
N GLY A 67 -6.59 -4.95 -3.75
CA GLY A 67 -5.72 -4.58 -4.86
C GLY A 67 -5.56 -3.07 -5.06
N LEU A 68 -5.80 -2.28 -4.01
CA LEU A 68 -5.81 -0.82 -4.07
C LEU A 68 -4.40 -0.24 -3.88
N MET A 69 -3.67 -0.10 -4.98
CA MET A 69 -2.31 0.47 -5.02
C MET A 69 -2.33 1.86 -5.64
N GLN A 70 -1.82 2.87 -4.92
CA GLN A 70 -1.84 4.28 -5.36
C GLN A 70 -0.68 4.59 -6.32
N THR A 71 -0.64 3.93 -7.47
CA THR A 71 0.44 4.10 -8.44
C THR A 71 0.35 5.45 -9.17
N THR A 72 1.49 5.96 -9.61
CA THR A 72 1.58 7.21 -10.39
C THR A 72 2.03 6.96 -11.84
N ASP A 73 2.28 5.71 -12.22
CA ASP A 73 2.76 5.31 -13.54
C ASP A 73 1.75 5.40 -14.69
N GLN A 74 0.51 5.85 -14.44
CA GLN A 74 -0.51 6.07 -15.48
C GLN A 74 -0.19 7.25 -16.42
N GLY A 75 0.76 8.12 -16.07
CA GLY A 75 1.24 9.24 -16.90
C GLY A 75 0.29 10.45 -17.02
N ARG A 76 -0.93 10.36 -16.49
CA ARG A 76 -1.91 11.45 -16.43
C ARG A 76 -2.06 12.00 -15.01
N ASN A 77 -0.95 12.46 -14.42
CA ASN A 77 -0.94 13.07 -13.10
C ASN A 77 0.24 14.04 -12.98
N VAL A 78 0.21 14.88 -11.94
CA VAL A 78 1.26 15.85 -11.64
C VAL A 78 2.49 15.24 -10.94
N PHE A 79 2.38 13.99 -10.49
CA PHE A 79 3.39 13.28 -9.70
C PHE A 79 4.39 12.49 -10.58
N GLY A 80 4.22 12.52 -11.90
CA GLY A 80 5.05 11.75 -12.83
C GLY A 80 4.91 10.24 -12.62
N SER A 81 5.91 9.46 -13.05
CA SER A 81 5.89 7.99 -12.96
C SER A 81 6.75 7.45 -11.82
N MET A 82 6.78 8.16 -10.70
CA MET A 82 7.73 7.89 -9.61
C MET A 82 7.39 6.64 -8.78
N LEU A 83 6.11 6.28 -8.65
CA LEU A 83 5.65 5.15 -7.84
C LEU A 83 4.93 4.14 -8.76
N PRO A 84 5.69 3.22 -9.41
CA PRO A 84 5.10 2.20 -10.27
C PRO A 84 4.45 1.07 -9.47
N LEU A 85 3.59 0.27 -10.10
CA LEU A 85 2.95 -0.87 -9.45
C LEU A 85 3.96 -1.84 -8.81
N ASP A 86 5.08 -2.13 -9.48
CA ASP A 86 6.12 -3.03 -8.99
C ASP A 86 6.67 -2.63 -7.61
N TYR A 87 6.66 -1.34 -7.28
CA TYR A 87 7.06 -0.86 -5.96
C TYR A 87 6.15 -1.42 -4.86
N TYR A 88 4.84 -1.38 -5.07
CA TYR A 88 3.85 -1.90 -4.13
C TYR A 88 3.87 -3.43 -4.06
N ILE A 89 4.14 -4.11 -5.18
CA ILE A 89 4.32 -5.56 -5.19
C ILE A 89 5.54 -5.96 -4.36
N ASP A 90 6.67 -5.25 -4.51
CA ASP A 90 7.86 -5.44 -3.67
C ASP A 90 7.49 -5.25 -2.18
N ILE A 91 6.70 -4.22 -1.81
CA ILE A 91 6.22 -4.03 -0.42
C ILE A 91 5.41 -5.22 0.07
N CYS A 92 4.46 -5.70 -0.71
CA CYS A 92 3.61 -6.84 -0.33
C CYS A 92 4.43 -8.11 -0.09
N MET A 93 5.35 -8.41 -1.01
CA MET A 93 6.22 -9.59 -0.91
C MET A 93 7.15 -9.48 0.29
N ASP A 94 7.83 -8.34 0.42
CA ASP A 94 8.81 -8.14 1.49
C ASP A 94 8.14 -8.10 2.87
N SER A 95 6.88 -7.67 2.99
CA SER A 95 6.14 -7.57 4.27
C SER A 95 5.38 -8.84 4.68
N PHE A 96 4.71 -9.50 3.72
CA PHE A 96 3.76 -10.57 4.01
C PHE A 96 4.17 -11.94 3.46
N GLY A 97 5.24 -12.00 2.66
CA GLY A 97 5.78 -13.24 2.09
C GLY A 97 5.77 -13.27 0.57
N ASP A 98 6.69 -14.05 -0.01
CA ASP A 98 6.86 -14.16 -1.47
C ASP A 98 5.65 -14.77 -2.20
N ASP A 99 4.76 -15.44 -1.47
CA ASP A 99 3.49 -15.95 -2.01
C ASP A 99 2.50 -14.83 -2.32
N VAL A 100 2.66 -13.64 -1.73
CA VAL A 100 1.87 -12.43 -1.99
C VAL A 100 2.45 -11.64 -3.17
N ASN A 101 2.71 -12.34 -4.28
CA ASN A 101 3.21 -11.76 -5.53
C ASN A 101 2.09 -11.22 -6.44
N ILE A 102 2.45 -10.58 -7.55
CA ILE A 102 1.51 -9.98 -8.50
C ILE A 102 0.39 -10.94 -8.97
N THR A 103 0.69 -12.23 -9.13
CA THR A 103 -0.30 -13.21 -9.61
C THR A 103 -1.33 -13.49 -8.54
N SER A 104 -0.88 -13.75 -7.30
CA SER A 104 -1.80 -14.03 -6.19
C SER A 104 -2.60 -12.79 -5.81
N ILE A 105 -1.99 -11.60 -5.81
CA ILE A 105 -2.69 -10.31 -5.58
C ILE A 105 -3.83 -10.14 -6.61
N ARG A 106 -3.52 -10.30 -7.90
CA ARG A 106 -4.51 -10.22 -8.98
C ARG A 106 -5.63 -11.23 -8.81
N ASP A 107 -5.30 -12.49 -8.57
CA ASP A 107 -6.28 -13.57 -8.50
C ASP A 107 -7.19 -13.42 -7.27
N ARG A 108 -6.63 -13.01 -6.12
CA ARG A 108 -7.40 -12.70 -4.92
C ARG A 108 -8.30 -11.47 -5.12
N ASN A 109 -7.82 -10.44 -5.82
CA ASN A 109 -8.64 -9.27 -6.18
C ASN A 109 -9.83 -9.65 -7.08
N ILE A 110 -9.60 -10.47 -8.10
CA ILE A 110 -10.67 -11.00 -8.95
C ILE A 110 -11.68 -11.79 -8.10
N ALA A 111 -11.22 -12.65 -7.18
CA ALA A 111 -12.10 -13.39 -6.29
C ALA A 111 -12.93 -12.46 -5.38
N PHE A 112 -12.32 -11.42 -4.83
CA PHE A 112 -12.99 -10.41 -4.01
C PHE A 112 -14.09 -9.69 -4.82
N ARG A 113 -13.76 -9.18 -6.01
CA ARG A 113 -14.70 -8.52 -6.92
C ARG A 113 -15.84 -9.45 -7.35
N ASN A 114 -15.54 -10.72 -7.64
CA ASN A 114 -16.56 -11.70 -7.99
C ASN A 114 -17.56 -11.97 -6.85
N LYS A 115 -17.09 -11.94 -5.60
CA LYS A 115 -17.89 -12.16 -4.40
C LYS A 115 -18.78 -10.95 -4.06
N TYR A 116 -18.19 -9.75 -4.04
CA TYR A 116 -18.87 -8.52 -3.60
C TYR A 116 -19.54 -7.74 -4.75
N LYS A 117 -19.22 -8.10 -6.00
CA LYS A 117 -19.62 -7.43 -7.25
C LYS A 117 -18.99 -6.04 -7.38
N ASP A 118 -18.83 -5.63 -8.62
CA ASP A 118 -18.35 -4.29 -8.97
C ASP A 118 -19.49 -3.27 -8.99
N GLY A 119 -19.13 -2.00 -9.16
CA GLY A 119 -20.08 -0.89 -9.25
C GLY A 119 -21.12 -1.01 -10.37
N GLU A 120 -20.87 -1.84 -11.39
CA GLU A 120 -21.80 -2.08 -12.49
C GLU A 120 -22.76 -3.27 -12.23
N ASP A 121 -22.40 -4.19 -11.35
CA ASP A 121 -23.07 -5.50 -11.18
C ASP A 121 -23.76 -5.67 -9.80
N TYR A 122 -23.80 -4.62 -8.98
CA TYR A 122 -24.38 -4.71 -7.65
C TYR A 122 -25.92 -4.69 -7.68
N LYS A 123 -26.57 -5.71 -7.09
CA LYS A 123 -28.03 -5.82 -6.98
C LYS A 123 -28.48 -5.67 -5.53
N VAL A 124 -28.35 -4.46 -5.00
CA VAL A 124 -28.74 -4.13 -3.62
C VAL A 124 -29.87 -3.10 -3.62
N HIS A 125 -30.67 -3.09 -2.55
CA HIS A 125 -31.74 -2.11 -2.38
C HIS A 125 -31.43 -1.26 -1.14
N ARG A 126 -31.86 0.02 -1.14
CA ARG A 126 -31.71 0.96 -0.01
C ARG A 126 -30.25 1.32 0.32
N ILE A 127 -29.47 1.65 -0.72
CA ILE A 127 -28.12 2.21 -0.57
C ILE A 127 -28.10 3.60 -1.19
N THR A 128 -27.47 4.54 -0.49
CA THR A 128 -27.18 5.88 -1.00
C THR A 128 -25.67 6.05 -0.98
N LEU A 129 -25.07 6.18 -2.16
CA LEU A 129 -23.65 6.50 -2.32
C LEU A 129 -23.53 8.03 -2.40
N ILE A 130 -22.83 8.63 -1.45
CA ILE A 130 -22.56 10.06 -1.44
C ILE A 130 -21.13 10.23 -1.91
N ASP A 131 -20.97 10.87 -3.07
CA ASP A 131 -19.68 11.24 -3.62
C ASP A 131 -19.61 12.78 -3.73
N PHE A 132 -18.46 13.34 -3.42
CA PHE A 132 -18.18 14.76 -3.58
C PHE A 132 -17.17 14.93 -4.70
N ILE A 133 -17.66 15.41 -5.85
CA ILE A 133 -16.80 15.90 -6.91
C ILE A 133 -16.36 17.31 -6.48
N LEU A 134 -15.09 17.44 -6.09
CA LEU A 134 -14.41 18.74 -5.98
C LEU A 134 -14.08 19.30 -7.36
#